data_AF-A0A955D5Y2-F1
#
_entry.id   AF-A0A955D5Y2-F1
#
_cell.length_a   1.000
_cell.length_b   1.000
_cell.length_c   1.000
_cell.angle_alpha   90.00
_cell.angle_beta   90.00
_cell.angle_gamma   90.00
#
_symmetry.space_group_name_H-M   'P 1'
#
loop_
_entity.id
_entity.type
_entity.pdbx_description
1 polymer ?
#
loop_
_entity_poly.entity_id
_entity_poly.type
_entity_poly.pdbx_seq_one_letter_code
_entity_poly.pdbx_strand_id
1 'polypeptide(L)'
;MDFSLGLASAPRPLKTTTSRCPRCLAAIPAEVVEADGRIVMRKRCSAHGAFESVLASDPAHYHLARGADRGTESGCCGSGCGCTPAPAADAGSEKANLFESLSTCVALIEIVDTCNLTCPTCYASSPFGVGDDLAGLPFADFVGRVSGVLERKGTIDILQLSGGEPTLHPEFEAILRWCTDESRIGYTLVNTNGVRLATDDAFRARLGTMRRAGANFELYLQFDGPQEAGQRALRGADLRAVRERAADECGAAGIPTTLAMTVTPENLPHVGEALQWGLARPHVRGITFQPVFTSGRVPEREAVPIGVADVVAGLVAQAPGLVAAADFTPLPCGDPNCHTIGYLLRTDDGPVGLSRLVDVAAFQDFLADRLDYRIEDLLRCGCETEPLGELIKSLELGPDRPYRIFIKPFMDAWTFDQDRIDRCCTHVIRPDGQLDSFCRYYLHGGAAAYSDRGTVPLTVSR
;
A
#
# COMPACT_ATOMS: atom_id res chain seq x y z
N MET A 1 -10.85 -42.44 27.68
CA MET A 1 -10.95 -41.60 26.48
C MET A 1 -11.56 -40.29 26.93
N ASP A 2 -10.72 -39.34 27.33
CA ASP A 2 -11.17 -38.02 27.75
C ASP A 2 -11.50 -37.20 26.51
N PHE A 3 -12.80 -36.96 26.28
CA PHE A 3 -13.28 -35.96 25.34
C PHE A 3 -13.25 -34.61 26.05
N SER A 4 -12.07 -34.00 26.12
CA SER A 4 -11.94 -32.58 26.41
C SER A 4 -12.50 -31.79 25.22
N LEU A 5 -13.81 -31.54 25.24
CA LEU A 5 -14.43 -30.50 24.43
C LEU A 5 -13.76 -29.17 24.86
N GLY A 6 -12.79 -28.73 24.08
CA GLY A 6 -12.19 -27.40 24.24
C GLY A 6 -13.30 -26.36 24.15
N LEU A 7 -13.62 -25.75 25.28
CA LEU A 7 -14.49 -24.57 25.33
C LEU A 7 -13.83 -23.49 24.46
N ALA A 8 -14.42 -23.18 23.30
CA ALA A 8 -14.03 -22.02 22.53
C ALA A 8 -14.08 -20.80 23.46
N SER A 9 -12.97 -20.07 23.57
CA SER A 9 -12.92 -18.88 24.41
C SER A 9 -13.94 -17.86 23.89
N ALA A 10 -14.62 -17.18 24.81
CA ALA A 10 -15.55 -16.13 24.41
C ALA A 10 -14.80 -15.05 23.60
N PRO A 11 -15.39 -14.53 22.50
CA PRO A 11 -14.76 -13.48 21.70
C PRO A 11 -14.41 -12.27 22.56
N ARG A 12 -13.18 -11.77 22.45
CA ARG A 12 -12.71 -10.59 23.18
C ARG A 12 -12.88 -9.34 22.31
N PRO A 13 -13.73 -8.37 22.68
CA PRO A 13 -13.89 -7.14 21.92
C PRO A 13 -12.61 -6.30 21.98
N LEU A 14 -12.19 -5.76 20.82
CA LEU A 14 -10.99 -4.92 20.69
C LEU A 14 -11.32 -3.46 20.40
N LYS A 15 -12.31 -3.21 19.54
CA LYS A 15 -12.82 -1.86 19.24
C LYS A 15 -14.14 -1.90 18.48
N THR A 16 -14.80 -0.76 18.39
CA THR A 16 -15.87 -0.49 17.43
C THR A 16 -15.40 0.54 16.39
N THR A 17 -15.87 0.44 15.16
CA THR A 17 -15.55 1.40 14.09
C THR A 17 -16.73 1.49 13.09
N THR A 18 -16.61 2.37 12.10
CA THR A 18 -17.49 2.39 10.93
C THR A 18 -16.87 1.57 9.81
N SER A 19 -17.68 0.70 9.18
CA SER A 19 -17.30 -0.09 8.01
C SER A 19 -18.27 0.19 6.85
N ARG A 20 -18.15 -0.59 5.77
CA ARG A 20 -18.97 -0.50 4.55
C ARG A 20 -19.73 -1.80 4.36
N CYS A 21 -20.99 -1.70 3.92
CA CYS A 21 -21.75 -2.88 3.52
C CYS A 21 -21.12 -3.50 2.26
N PRO A 22 -20.79 -4.81 2.25
CA PRO A 22 -20.20 -5.45 1.07
C PRO A 22 -21.07 -5.45 -0.19
N ARG A 23 -22.37 -5.14 -0.06
CA ARG A 23 -23.33 -5.12 -1.17
C ARG A 23 -23.69 -3.72 -1.64
N CYS A 24 -24.16 -2.85 -0.74
CA CYS A 24 -24.60 -1.49 -1.10
C CYS A 24 -23.60 -0.38 -0.76
N LEU A 25 -22.45 -0.71 -0.17
CA LEU A 25 -21.39 0.24 0.24
C LEU A 25 -21.82 1.29 1.27
N ALA A 26 -23.04 1.20 1.82
CA ALA A 26 -23.52 2.07 2.89
C ALA A 26 -22.59 1.99 4.11
N ALA A 27 -22.37 3.13 4.79
CA ALA A 27 -21.70 3.16 6.08
C ALA A 27 -22.51 2.34 7.09
N ILE A 28 -21.86 1.44 7.81
CA ILE A 28 -22.50 0.57 8.81
C ILE A 28 -21.59 0.41 10.04
N PRO A 29 -22.17 0.26 11.25
CA PRO A 29 -21.38 -0.02 12.43
C PRO A 29 -20.70 -1.39 12.33
N ALA A 30 -19.49 -1.46 12.85
CA ALA A 30 -18.69 -2.68 12.92
C ALA A 30 -17.99 -2.80 14.28
N GLU A 31 -17.78 -4.05 14.70
CA GLU A 31 -17.02 -4.43 15.87
C GLU A 31 -15.82 -5.27 15.42
N VAL A 32 -14.65 -5.01 15.99
CA VAL A 32 -13.45 -5.83 15.81
C VAL A 32 -13.23 -6.62 17.08
N VAL A 33 -13.16 -7.94 16.95
CA VAL A 33 -13.01 -8.89 18.06
C VAL A 33 -11.84 -9.83 17.81
N GLU A 34 -11.23 -10.31 18.87
CA GLU A 34 -10.36 -11.48 18.83
C GLU A 34 -11.19 -12.73 19.13
N ALA A 35 -11.22 -13.68 18.20
CA ALA A 35 -11.98 -14.92 18.31
C ALA A 35 -11.21 -16.05 17.64
N ASP A 36 -11.16 -17.22 18.30
CA ASP A 36 -10.52 -18.44 17.79
C ASP A 36 -9.09 -18.22 17.27
N GLY A 37 -8.32 -17.38 17.98
CA GLY A 37 -6.94 -17.05 17.62
C GLY A 37 -6.82 -16.22 16.35
N ARG A 38 -7.83 -15.43 15.98
CA ARG A 38 -7.85 -14.52 14.83
C ARG A 38 -8.44 -13.17 15.21
N ILE A 39 -8.17 -12.15 14.39
CA ILE A 39 -8.84 -10.85 14.47
C ILE A 39 -9.95 -10.80 13.43
N VAL A 40 -11.17 -10.56 13.88
CA VAL A 40 -12.38 -10.67 13.08
C VAL A 40 -13.18 -9.37 13.17
N MET A 41 -13.64 -8.86 12.03
CA MET A 41 -14.60 -7.78 11.94
C MET A 41 -16.00 -8.34 11.76
N ARG A 42 -16.92 -7.95 12.65
CA ARG A 42 -18.35 -8.23 12.57
C ARG A 42 -19.11 -6.95 12.29
N LYS A 43 -20.03 -7.00 11.33
CA LYS A 43 -20.82 -5.82 10.95
C LYS A 43 -22.21 -6.20 10.48
N ARG A 44 -23.15 -5.25 10.57
CA ARG A 44 -24.55 -5.50 10.20
C ARG A 44 -25.12 -4.34 9.39
N CYS A 45 -25.64 -4.67 8.22
CA CYS A 45 -26.43 -3.76 7.39
C CYS A 45 -27.92 -4.02 7.64
N SER A 46 -28.71 -2.95 7.79
CA SER A 46 -30.17 -3.04 7.93
C SER A 46 -30.85 -3.70 6.72
N ALA A 47 -30.30 -3.51 5.51
CA ALA A 47 -30.84 -4.08 4.27
C ALA A 47 -30.28 -5.48 3.94
N HIS A 48 -29.01 -5.75 4.29
CA HIS A 48 -28.30 -6.94 3.79
C HIS A 48 -27.85 -7.93 4.88
N GLY A 49 -28.19 -7.69 6.15
CA GLY A 49 -27.91 -8.61 7.24
C GLY A 49 -26.49 -8.49 7.80
N ALA A 50 -26.02 -9.57 8.43
CA ALA A 50 -24.72 -9.62 9.08
C ALA A 50 -23.62 -10.07 8.11
N PHE A 51 -22.42 -9.55 8.33
CA PHE A 51 -21.20 -9.94 7.63
C PHE A 51 -20.09 -10.13 8.65
N GLU A 52 -19.18 -11.05 8.34
CA GLU A 52 -17.97 -11.31 9.11
C GLU A 52 -16.78 -11.36 8.15
N SER A 53 -15.62 -10.87 8.58
CA SER A 53 -14.37 -10.96 7.81
C SER A 53 -13.16 -11.06 8.73
N VAL A 54 -12.17 -11.85 8.35
CA VAL A 54 -10.90 -11.94 9.10
C VAL A 54 -10.01 -10.78 8.68
N LEU A 55 -9.59 -9.95 9.63
CA LEU A 55 -8.65 -8.85 9.41
C LEU A 55 -7.19 -9.30 9.57
N ALA A 56 -6.94 -10.25 10.47
CA ALA A 56 -5.63 -10.86 10.68
C ALA A 56 -5.79 -12.31 11.13
N SER A 57 -5.03 -13.22 10.50
CA SER A 57 -5.00 -14.64 10.85
C SER A 57 -4.24 -14.92 12.15
N ASP A 58 -3.39 -13.99 12.58
CA ASP A 58 -2.62 -14.04 13.82
C ASP A 58 -2.77 -12.72 14.61
N PRO A 59 -3.38 -12.74 15.81
CA PRO A 59 -3.51 -11.60 16.69
C PRO A 59 -2.18 -10.94 17.04
N ALA A 60 -1.07 -11.69 17.09
CA ALA A 60 0.22 -11.12 17.45
C ALA A 60 0.66 -10.02 16.47
N HIS A 61 0.41 -10.22 15.16
CA HIS A 61 0.70 -9.22 14.14
C HIS A 61 -0.20 -7.99 14.23
N TYR A 62 -1.46 -8.17 14.63
CA TYR A 62 -2.42 -7.07 14.82
C TYR A 62 -2.11 -6.25 16.09
N HIS A 63 -1.68 -6.92 17.17
CA HIS A 63 -1.32 -6.27 18.42
C HIS A 63 0.07 -5.65 18.37
N LEU A 64 1.03 -6.26 17.68
CA LEU A 64 2.34 -5.63 17.41
C LEU A 64 2.14 -4.28 16.70
N ALA A 65 1.19 -4.21 15.78
CA ALA A 65 0.80 -2.95 15.16
C ALA A 65 0.24 -1.95 16.19
N ARG A 66 -0.55 -2.38 17.17
CA ARG A 66 -1.06 -1.49 18.24
C ARG A 66 -0.06 -1.18 19.37
N GLY A 67 1.13 -1.76 19.32
CA GLY A 67 2.00 -1.89 20.49
C GLY A 67 1.48 -3.03 21.38
N ALA A 68 2.23 -4.13 21.45
CA ALA A 68 1.88 -5.19 22.40
C ALA A 68 1.99 -4.64 23.83
N ASP A 69 1.01 -4.95 24.68
CA ASP A 69 1.08 -4.84 26.15
C ASP A 69 2.33 -5.58 26.64
N ARG A 70 3.48 -4.92 26.60
CA ARG A 70 4.71 -5.37 27.26
C ARG A 70 4.60 -5.01 28.74
N GLY A 71 3.69 -5.68 29.44
CA GLY A 71 3.73 -5.89 30.90
C GLY A 71 4.24 -4.74 31.79
N THR A 72 3.84 -3.49 31.55
CA THR A 72 4.07 -2.41 32.50
C THR A 72 2.76 -2.07 33.18
N GLU A 73 2.54 -2.73 34.32
CA GLU A 73 1.86 -2.09 35.45
C GLU A 73 2.68 -0.87 35.87
N SER A 74 2.59 0.21 35.11
CA SER A 74 3.05 1.53 35.52
C SER A 74 1.88 2.48 35.32
N GLY A 75 1.06 2.55 36.36
CA GLY A 75 0.15 3.67 36.56
C GLY A 75 0.95 4.97 36.51
N CYS A 76 0.91 5.64 35.36
CA CYS A 76 1.35 7.03 35.24
C CYS A 76 0.20 8.00 35.54
N CYS A 77 -0.71 7.61 36.43
CA CYS A 77 -1.70 8.50 37.01
C CYS A 77 -1.07 9.27 38.18
N GLY A 78 -0.10 10.12 37.88
CA GLY A 78 0.25 11.23 38.75
C GLY A 78 -0.84 12.30 38.64
N SER A 79 -1.61 12.48 39.71
CA SER A 79 -2.67 13.48 39.86
C SER A 79 -2.23 14.85 39.34
N GLY A 80 -2.68 15.23 38.14
CA GLY A 80 -2.34 16.51 37.54
C GLY A 80 -2.71 16.70 36.07
N CYS A 81 -2.99 15.63 35.30
CA CYS A 81 -3.39 15.78 33.90
C CYS A 81 -4.92 15.90 33.80
N GLY A 82 -5.41 17.11 33.47
CA GLY A 82 -6.82 17.39 33.24
C GLY A 82 -7.34 16.72 31.97
N CYS A 83 -7.67 15.44 32.07
CA CYS A 83 -8.39 14.71 31.03
C CYS A 83 -9.89 15.04 31.11
N THR A 84 -10.29 16.18 30.57
CA THR A 84 -11.66 16.37 30.09
C THR A 84 -11.76 15.80 28.66
N PRO A 85 -12.84 15.09 28.30
CA PRO A 85 -13.06 14.69 26.91
C PRO A 85 -13.05 15.95 26.04
N ALA A 86 -12.33 15.89 24.91
CA ALA A 86 -12.26 16.99 23.96
C ALA A 86 -13.70 17.45 23.60
N PRO A 87 -14.00 18.75 23.67
CA PRO A 87 -15.31 19.23 23.25
C PRO A 87 -15.49 18.96 21.75
N ALA A 88 -16.69 18.52 21.38
CA ALA A 88 -17.09 18.34 19.99
C ALA A 88 -16.73 19.60 19.19
N ALA A 89 -15.91 19.43 18.15
CA ALA A 89 -15.46 20.51 17.29
C ALA A 89 -16.67 21.28 16.72
N ASP A 90 -16.62 22.60 16.84
CA ASP A 90 -17.67 23.52 16.41
C ASP A 90 -18.07 23.31 14.95
N ALA A 91 -19.39 23.24 14.74
CA ALA A 91 -20.01 23.24 13.42
C ALA A 91 -19.96 24.66 12.83
N GLY A 92 -19.01 24.95 11.95
CA GLY A 92 -18.96 26.29 11.35
C GLY A 92 -17.99 26.58 10.20
N SER A 93 -16.96 25.76 9.94
CA SER A 93 -16.12 25.91 8.74
C SER A 93 -16.45 24.83 7.71
N GLU A 94 -16.45 25.19 6.42
CA GLU A 94 -16.45 24.21 5.33
C GLU A 94 -15.41 23.14 5.65
N LYS A 95 -15.86 21.90 5.91
CA LYS A 95 -15.01 20.85 6.47
C LYS A 95 -13.86 20.58 5.50
N ALA A 96 -12.67 21.07 5.83
CA ALA A 96 -11.44 20.73 5.12
C ALA A 96 -11.34 19.20 5.03
N ASN A 97 -11.08 18.70 3.83
CA ASN A 97 -10.90 17.28 3.58
C ASN A 97 -9.76 16.76 4.48
N LEU A 98 -10.02 15.76 5.32
CA LEU A 98 -9.07 15.22 6.30
C LEU A 98 -7.70 14.87 5.67
N PHE A 99 -7.70 14.38 4.43
CA PHE A 99 -6.46 14.01 3.75
C PHE A 99 -5.59 15.22 3.37
N GLU A 100 -6.17 16.42 3.34
CA GLU A 100 -5.42 17.66 3.13
C GLU A 100 -4.63 18.07 4.37
N SER A 101 -4.97 17.57 5.57
CA SER A 101 -4.17 17.80 6.78
C SER A 101 -3.17 16.67 7.05
N LEU A 102 -3.47 15.41 6.73
CA LEU A 102 -2.57 14.27 6.99
C LEU A 102 -1.26 14.29 6.17
N SER A 103 -0.17 13.75 6.74
CA SER A 103 1.06 13.49 5.98
C SER A 103 0.79 12.56 4.78
N THR A 104 1.45 12.85 3.65
CA THR A 104 1.29 12.09 2.41
C THR A 104 2.63 11.49 2.00
N CYS A 105 2.88 10.24 2.37
CA CYS A 105 4.10 9.52 1.98
C CYS A 105 4.07 9.11 0.51
N VAL A 106 2.88 8.77 0.00
CA VAL A 106 2.68 8.42 -1.41
C VAL A 106 1.45 9.16 -1.91
N ALA A 107 1.63 9.98 -2.95
CA ALA A 107 0.55 10.56 -3.73
C ALA A 107 0.48 9.84 -5.08
N LEU A 108 -0.65 9.20 -5.38
CA LEU A 108 -0.89 8.49 -6.63
C LEU A 108 -1.77 9.34 -7.54
N ILE A 109 -1.48 9.38 -8.84
CA ILE A 109 -2.31 10.05 -9.83
C ILE A 109 -2.53 9.16 -11.04
N GLU A 110 -3.78 9.03 -11.46
CA GLU A 110 -4.17 8.33 -12.68
C GLU A 110 -3.97 9.27 -13.86
N ILE A 111 -3.03 8.93 -14.75
CA ILE A 111 -2.73 9.75 -15.93
C ILE A 111 -3.38 9.21 -17.21
N VAL A 112 -3.95 8.01 -17.16
CA VAL A 112 -4.66 7.39 -18.29
C VAL A 112 -5.70 6.41 -17.74
N ASP A 113 -6.89 6.39 -18.32
CA ASP A 113 -7.97 5.52 -17.84
C ASP A 113 -7.90 4.12 -18.46
N THR A 114 -7.37 4.02 -19.68
CA THR A 114 -7.33 2.80 -20.50
C THR A 114 -6.08 1.96 -20.26
N CYS A 115 -6.19 0.65 -20.50
CA CYS A 115 -5.11 -0.32 -20.39
C CYS A 115 -5.03 -1.18 -21.67
N ASN A 116 -3.84 -1.70 -21.99
CA ASN A 116 -3.67 -2.72 -23.04
C ASN A 116 -3.89 -4.15 -22.53
N LEU A 117 -4.33 -4.33 -21.27
CA LEU A 117 -4.73 -5.60 -20.68
C LEU A 117 -6.13 -5.49 -20.08
N THR A 118 -6.82 -6.62 -19.95
CA THR A 118 -8.16 -6.74 -19.35
C THR A 118 -8.15 -7.68 -18.16
N CYS A 119 -7.24 -7.43 -17.20
CA CYS A 119 -7.07 -8.25 -16.01
C CYS A 119 -8.43 -8.51 -15.32
N PRO A 120 -8.78 -9.78 -15.04
CA PRO A 120 -10.03 -10.13 -14.37
C PRO A 120 -10.20 -9.43 -13.04
N THR A 121 -9.13 -9.19 -12.27
CA THR A 121 -9.16 -8.61 -10.91
C THR A 121 -8.74 -7.14 -10.87
N CYS A 122 -8.91 -6.38 -11.94
CA CYS A 122 -8.48 -4.97 -12.00
C CYS A 122 -9.29 -4.11 -11.02
N TYR A 123 -8.64 -3.60 -9.96
CA TYR A 123 -9.30 -2.73 -8.97
C TYR A 123 -9.74 -1.39 -9.56
N ALA A 124 -8.98 -0.85 -10.52
CA ALA A 124 -9.29 0.41 -11.20
C ALA A 124 -10.40 0.24 -12.26
N SER A 125 -10.77 -1.01 -12.60
CA SER A 125 -11.74 -1.33 -13.65
C SER A 125 -11.43 -0.72 -15.02
N SER A 126 -10.17 -0.38 -15.29
CA SER A 126 -9.68 0.31 -16.49
C SER A 126 -10.07 -0.39 -17.80
N PRO A 127 -10.83 0.25 -18.69
CA PRO A 127 -11.25 -0.34 -19.97
C PRO A 127 -10.04 -0.65 -20.87
N PHE A 128 -10.25 -1.56 -21.82
CA PHE A 128 -9.26 -1.77 -22.87
C PHE A 128 -9.22 -0.55 -23.79
N GLY A 129 -8.02 -0.05 -24.12
CA GLY A 129 -7.84 1.03 -25.08
C GLY A 129 -6.36 1.22 -25.43
N VAL A 130 -6.08 1.39 -26.73
CA VAL A 130 -4.74 1.63 -27.32
C VAL A 130 -4.86 2.58 -28.50
N GLY A 131 -3.77 3.27 -28.87
CA GLY A 131 -3.78 4.18 -30.01
C GLY A 131 -4.80 5.31 -29.83
N ASP A 132 -5.73 5.45 -30.79
CA ASP A 132 -6.75 6.50 -30.78
C ASP A 132 -7.81 6.30 -29.67
N ASP A 133 -7.91 5.10 -29.09
CA ASP A 133 -8.83 4.80 -27.98
C ASP A 133 -8.27 5.19 -26.61
N LEU A 134 -7.05 5.76 -26.54
CA LEU A 134 -6.44 6.16 -25.28
C LEU A 134 -7.16 7.36 -24.65
N ALA A 135 -7.57 7.18 -23.39
CA ALA A 135 -8.14 8.26 -22.58
C ALA A 135 -7.08 8.78 -21.59
N GLY A 136 -6.20 9.67 -22.08
CA GLY A 136 -5.12 10.28 -21.30
C GLY A 136 -5.53 11.59 -20.63
N LEU A 137 -5.00 11.83 -19.44
CA LEU A 137 -5.13 13.10 -18.73
C LEU A 137 -4.26 14.16 -19.43
N PRO A 138 -4.83 15.29 -19.93
CA PRO A 138 -4.05 16.33 -20.57
C PRO A 138 -2.88 16.80 -19.69
N PHE A 139 -1.70 17.02 -20.29
CA PHE A 139 -0.51 17.41 -19.53
C PHE A 139 -0.72 18.65 -18.63
N ALA A 140 -1.45 19.66 -19.12
CA ALA A 140 -1.76 20.86 -18.32
C ALA A 140 -2.60 20.54 -17.07
N ASP A 141 -3.57 19.64 -17.18
CA ASP A 141 -4.42 19.23 -16.06
C ASP A 141 -3.62 18.41 -15.04
N PHE A 142 -2.74 17.52 -15.53
CA PHE A 142 -1.78 16.79 -14.70
C PHE A 142 -0.92 17.76 -13.87
N VAL A 143 -0.27 18.73 -14.53
CA VAL A 143 0.59 19.73 -13.87
C VAL A 143 -0.21 20.54 -12.85
N GLY A 144 -1.43 20.98 -13.21
CA GLY A 144 -2.28 21.76 -12.32
C GLY A 144 -2.67 21.00 -11.05
N ARG A 145 -3.06 19.73 -11.17
CA ARG A 145 -3.43 18.88 -10.03
C ARG A 145 -2.25 18.62 -9.11
N VAL A 146 -1.09 18.22 -9.64
CA VAL A 146 0.10 17.94 -8.83
C VAL A 146 0.64 19.21 -8.19
N SER A 147 0.72 20.32 -8.94
CA SER A 147 1.16 21.62 -8.41
C SER A 147 0.26 22.10 -7.28
N GLY A 148 -1.06 21.93 -7.41
CA GLY A 148 -2.00 22.28 -6.35
C GLY A 148 -1.77 21.48 -5.06
N VAL A 149 -1.40 20.19 -5.15
CA VAL A 149 -1.02 19.39 -3.97
C VAL A 149 0.29 19.90 -3.39
N LEU A 150 1.30 20.18 -4.21
CA LEU A 150 2.60 20.72 -3.77
C LEU A 150 2.44 22.09 -3.08
N GLU A 151 1.55 22.95 -3.56
CA GLU A 151 1.25 24.25 -2.94
C GLU A 151 0.64 24.08 -1.53
N ARG A 152 -0.20 23.06 -1.34
CA ARG A 152 -0.84 22.80 -0.04
C ARG A 152 0.04 22.02 0.94
N LYS A 153 0.85 21.09 0.44
CA LYS A 153 1.65 20.15 1.25
C LYS A 153 3.13 20.54 1.37
N GLY A 154 3.63 21.41 0.50
CA GLY A 154 5.05 21.76 0.40
C GLY A 154 5.84 20.76 -0.47
N THR A 155 5.81 19.48 -0.09
CA THR A 155 6.54 18.40 -0.79
C THR A 155 5.65 17.18 -1.00
N ILE A 156 6.06 16.32 -1.94
CA ILE A 156 5.55 14.96 -2.11
C ILE A 156 6.75 14.02 -2.08
N ASP A 157 6.80 13.13 -1.08
CA ASP A 157 7.91 12.17 -0.94
C ASP A 157 7.98 11.23 -2.14
N ILE A 158 6.85 10.60 -2.48
CA ILE A 158 6.71 9.70 -3.62
C ILE A 158 5.48 10.10 -4.44
N LEU A 159 5.69 10.53 -5.68
CA LEU A 159 4.63 10.70 -6.67
C LEU A 159 4.53 9.43 -7.52
N GLN A 160 3.39 8.75 -7.46
CA GLN A 160 3.15 7.50 -8.17
C GLN A 160 2.26 7.73 -9.39
N LEU A 161 2.81 7.52 -10.59
CA LEU A 161 2.05 7.54 -11.84
C LEU A 161 1.34 6.20 -12.02
N SER A 162 0.01 6.26 -12.16
CA SER A 162 -0.88 5.10 -12.25
C SER A 162 -1.98 5.34 -13.29
N GLY A 163 -3.03 4.52 -13.24
CA GLY A 163 -4.19 4.55 -14.14
C GLY A 163 -4.46 3.14 -14.65
N GLY A 164 -4.87 3.03 -15.92
CA GLY A 164 -4.89 1.76 -16.63
C GLY A 164 -3.47 1.25 -16.90
N GLU A 165 -2.84 1.66 -18.00
CA GLU A 165 -1.41 1.47 -18.22
C GLU A 165 -0.74 2.82 -18.50
N PRO A 166 -0.15 3.49 -17.48
CA PRO A 166 0.34 4.86 -17.61
C PRO A 166 1.43 5.01 -18.68
N THR A 167 2.21 3.95 -18.94
CA THR A 167 3.23 4.00 -20.00
C THR A 167 2.63 4.16 -21.39
N LEU A 168 1.32 3.96 -21.59
CA LEU A 168 0.66 4.22 -22.87
C LEU A 168 0.28 5.69 -23.08
N HIS A 169 0.37 6.54 -22.05
CA HIS A 169 -0.01 7.94 -22.17
C HIS A 169 0.76 8.63 -23.32
N PRO A 170 0.09 9.34 -24.25
CA PRO A 170 0.77 9.96 -25.40
C PRO A 170 1.88 10.94 -24.99
N GLU A 171 1.68 11.64 -23.87
CA GLU A 171 2.64 12.60 -23.32
C GLU A 171 3.45 12.02 -22.14
N PHE A 172 3.53 10.69 -22.00
CA PHE A 172 4.17 10.03 -20.85
C PHE A 172 5.57 10.57 -20.55
N GLU A 173 6.40 10.77 -21.57
CA GLU A 173 7.78 11.26 -21.39
C GLU A 173 7.83 12.72 -20.92
N ALA A 174 6.87 13.55 -21.33
CA ALA A 174 6.76 14.92 -20.86
C ALA A 174 6.33 14.94 -19.39
N ILE A 175 5.35 14.11 -19.02
CA ILE A 175 4.91 13.90 -17.63
C ILE A 175 6.09 13.45 -16.76
N LEU A 176 6.76 12.37 -17.16
CA LEU A 176 7.85 11.81 -16.37
C LEU A 176 9.00 12.81 -16.20
N ARG A 177 9.39 13.54 -17.26
CA ARG A 177 10.41 14.59 -17.16
C ARG A 177 10.00 15.68 -16.19
N TRP A 178 8.77 16.18 -16.29
CA TRP A 178 8.26 17.19 -15.38
C TRP A 178 8.32 16.73 -13.92
N CYS A 179 7.90 15.49 -13.64
CA CYS A 179 7.98 14.93 -12.27
C CYS A 179 9.41 14.86 -11.75
N THR A 180 10.38 14.48 -12.61
CA THR A 180 11.78 14.31 -12.20
C THR A 180 12.55 15.63 -12.12
N ASP A 181 12.06 16.69 -12.77
CA ASP A 181 12.66 18.02 -12.76
C ASP A 181 12.10 18.90 -11.62
N GLU A 182 10.91 18.60 -11.09
CA GLU A 182 10.30 19.30 -9.95
C GLU A 182 10.96 18.89 -8.64
N SER A 183 11.75 19.79 -8.05
CA SER A 183 12.57 19.52 -6.87
C SER A 183 11.80 19.24 -5.58
N ARG A 184 10.50 19.57 -5.53
CA ARG A 184 9.61 19.26 -4.39
C ARG A 184 9.02 17.85 -4.46
N ILE A 185 9.26 17.11 -5.55
CA ILE A 185 8.94 15.69 -5.67
C ILE A 185 10.21 14.90 -5.33
N GLY A 186 10.18 14.15 -4.24
CA GLY A 186 11.34 13.37 -3.79
C GLY A 186 11.68 12.24 -4.77
N TYR A 187 10.69 11.42 -5.13
CA TYR A 187 10.85 10.26 -5.99
C TYR A 187 9.63 10.02 -6.89
N THR A 188 9.85 9.65 -8.15
CA THR A 188 8.75 9.27 -9.05
C THR A 188 8.67 7.76 -9.21
N LEU A 189 7.53 7.17 -8.85
CA LEU A 189 7.26 5.75 -9.02
C LEU A 189 6.27 5.53 -10.17
N VAL A 190 6.60 4.68 -11.14
CA VAL A 190 5.73 4.46 -12.32
C VAL A 190 5.14 3.06 -12.28
N ASN A 191 3.83 2.94 -12.07
CA ASN A 191 3.14 1.67 -12.21
C ASN A 191 3.19 1.19 -13.65
N THR A 192 3.43 -0.09 -13.87
CA THR A 192 3.34 -0.65 -15.22
C THR A 192 3.07 -2.14 -15.16
N ASN A 193 2.24 -2.60 -16.09
CA ASN A 193 2.12 -4.00 -16.41
C ASN A 193 3.38 -4.49 -17.15
N GLY A 194 4.19 -3.64 -17.77
CA GLY A 194 5.45 -4.03 -18.39
C GLY A 194 5.35 -4.70 -19.75
N VAL A 195 4.17 -4.76 -20.38
CA VAL A 195 4.04 -5.19 -21.78
C VAL A 195 4.86 -4.29 -22.69
N ARG A 196 4.70 -2.96 -22.56
CA ARG A 196 5.44 -1.99 -23.37
C ARG A 196 6.95 -2.07 -23.10
N LEU A 197 7.34 -2.30 -21.85
CA LEU A 197 8.74 -2.53 -21.50
C LEU A 197 9.28 -3.76 -22.23
N ALA A 198 8.56 -4.88 -22.26
CA ALA A 198 9.01 -6.05 -22.98
C ALA A 198 9.08 -5.82 -24.50
N THR A 199 8.19 -5.05 -25.11
CA THR A 199 8.03 -5.05 -26.58
C THR A 199 8.57 -3.81 -27.32
N ASP A 200 8.78 -2.67 -26.64
CA ASP A 200 9.13 -1.40 -27.27
C ASP A 200 10.57 -0.97 -26.89
N ASP A 201 11.53 -1.37 -27.73
CA ASP A 201 12.97 -1.11 -27.52
C ASP A 201 13.28 0.39 -27.49
N ALA A 202 12.61 1.17 -28.33
CA ALA A 202 12.81 2.61 -28.41
C ALA A 202 12.34 3.30 -27.12
N PHE A 203 11.19 2.87 -26.56
CA PHE A 203 10.71 3.36 -25.28
C PHE A 203 11.68 3.03 -24.14
N ARG A 204 12.17 1.78 -24.06
CA ARG A 204 13.19 1.40 -23.07
C ARG A 204 14.47 2.23 -23.19
N ALA A 205 14.96 2.46 -24.41
CA ALA A 205 16.16 3.25 -24.64
C ALA A 205 16.00 4.70 -24.15
N ARG A 206 14.82 5.30 -24.31
CA ARG A 206 14.52 6.66 -23.82
C ARG A 206 14.48 6.70 -22.28
N LEU A 207 13.83 5.74 -21.62
CA LEU A 207 13.84 5.64 -20.16
C LEU A 207 15.26 5.43 -19.59
N GLY A 208 16.04 4.55 -20.20
CA GLY A 208 17.44 4.34 -19.82
C GLY A 208 18.29 5.60 -19.99
N THR A 209 18.00 6.40 -21.01
CA THR A 209 18.68 7.69 -21.23
C THR A 209 18.34 8.69 -20.11
N MET A 210 17.06 8.78 -19.72
CA MET A 210 16.63 9.61 -18.58
C MET A 210 17.32 9.17 -17.28
N ARG A 211 17.40 7.87 -16.99
CA ARG A 211 18.09 7.36 -15.79
C ARG A 211 19.58 7.68 -15.79
N ARG A 212 20.27 7.50 -16.92
CA ARG A 212 21.69 7.88 -17.05
C ARG A 212 21.92 9.39 -16.89
N ALA A 213 20.93 10.21 -17.23
CA ALA A 213 20.96 11.65 -17.02
C ALA A 213 20.64 12.06 -15.57
N GLY A 214 20.36 11.12 -14.67
CA GLY A 214 20.10 11.38 -13.25
C GLY A 214 18.62 11.50 -12.87
N ALA A 215 17.69 11.27 -13.80
CA ALA A 215 16.26 11.35 -13.51
C ALA A 215 15.85 10.38 -12.38
N ASN A 216 15.17 10.91 -11.36
CA ASN A 216 14.90 10.18 -10.12
C ASN A 216 13.57 9.41 -10.16
N PHE A 217 13.55 8.29 -10.89
CA PHE A 217 12.37 7.44 -11.00
C PHE A 217 12.68 5.93 -10.91
N GLU A 218 11.64 5.16 -10.58
CA GLU A 218 11.63 3.70 -10.57
C GLU A 218 10.36 3.15 -11.20
N LEU A 219 10.46 1.95 -11.77
CA LEU A 219 9.31 1.24 -12.30
C LEU A 219 8.74 0.29 -11.25
N TYR A 220 7.46 0.43 -10.94
CA TYR A 220 6.68 -0.48 -10.11
C TYR A 220 6.02 -1.53 -11.01
N LEU A 221 6.76 -2.61 -11.26
CA LEU A 221 6.45 -3.63 -12.25
C LEU A 221 5.49 -4.67 -11.66
N GLN A 222 4.34 -4.84 -12.31
CA GLN A 222 3.41 -5.92 -11.97
C GLN A 222 4.08 -7.30 -12.14
N PHE A 223 4.13 -8.09 -11.08
CA PHE A 223 4.79 -9.40 -11.04
C PHE A 223 4.11 -10.32 -10.00
N ASP A 224 3.43 -11.39 -10.41
CA ASP A 224 2.67 -12.25 -9.48
C ASP A 224 3.44 -13.50 -9.01
N GLY A 225 4.75 -13.50 -9.16
CA GLY A 225 5.64 -14.63 -8.87
C GLY A 225 6.06 -15.42 -10.12
N PRO A 226 7.08 -16.29 -9.99
CA PRO A 226 7.63 -17.09 -11.10
C PRO A 226 6.78 -18.33 -11.46
N GLN A 227 5.87 -18.73 -10.57
CA GLN A 227 4.99 -19.89 -10.75
C GLN A 227 3.79 -19.60 -11.67
N GLU A 228 3.25 -20.64 -12.31
CA GLU A 228 2.03 -20.53 -13.13
C GLU A 228 0.74 -20.30 -12.31
N ALA A 229 0.69 -20.82 -11.08
CA ALA A 229 -0.46 -20.66 -10.19
C ALA A 229 -0.79 -19.17 -9.93
N GLY A 230 -2.08 -18.83 -9.96
CA GLY A 230 -2.59 -17.46 -9.79
C GLY A 230 -2.52 -16.56 -11.04
N GLN A 231 -1.68 -16.85 -12.03
CA GLN A 231 -1.42 -15.95 -13.16
C GLN A 231 -2.70 -15.66 -13.97
N ARG A 232 -3.37 -16.72 -14.44
CA ARG A 232 -4.60 -16.58 -15.26
C ARG A 232 -5.77 -16.02 -14.47
N ALA A 233 -5.89 -16.37 -13.19
CA ALA A 233 -6.94 -15.86 -12.32
C ALA A 233 -6.81 -14.34 -12.12
N LEU A 234 -5.58 -13.84 -11.93
CA LEU A 234 -5.29 -12.42 -11.71
C LEU A 234 -5.29 -11.60 -13.01
N ARG A 235 -4.69 -12.13 -14.07
CA ARG A 235 -4.34 -11.36 -15.29
C ARG A 235 -5.08 -11.79 -16.55
N GLY A 236 -5.82 -12.91 -16.52
CA GLY A 236 -6.55 -13.45 -17.66
C GLY A 236 -5.67 -14.26 -18.63
N ALA A 237 -4.35 -14.25 -18.44
CA ALA A 237 -3.36 -14.98 -19.22
C ALA A 237 -2.12 -15.31 -18.37
N ASP A 238 -1.27 -16.22 -18.85
CA ASP A 238 0.08 -16.39 -18.31
C ASP A 238 1.00 -15.34 -18.94
N LEU A 239 1.43 -14.35 -18.14
CA LEU A 239 2.27 -13.24 -18.59
C LEU A 239 3.71 -13.33 -18.08
N ARG A 240 4.12 -14.45 -17.49
CA ARG A 240 5.43 -14.59 -16.85
C ARG A 240 6.59 -14.30 -17.79
N ALA A 241 6.58 -14.85 -19.00
CA ALA A 241 7.63 -14.60 -20.00
C ALA A 241 7.73 -13.11 -20.36
N VAL A 242 6.60 -12.39 -20.37
CA VAL A 242 6.58 -10.94 -20.61
C VAL A 242 7.18 -10.19 -19.42
N ARG A 243 6.88 -10.60 -18.18
CA ARG A 243 7.43 -9.96 -16.96
C ARG A 243 8.92 -10.22 -16.78
N GLU A 244 9.36 -11.44 -17.06
CA GLU A 244 10.77 -11.80 -17.04
C GLU A 244 11.55 -10.97 -18.07
N ARG A 245 11.08 -10.95 -19.32
CA ARG A 245 11.69 -10.11 -20.35
C ARG A 245 11.68 -8.63 -19.96
N ALA A 246 10.56 -8.10 -19.47
CA ALA A 246 10.48 -6.70 -19.06
C ALA A 246 11.51 -6.35 -17.97
N ALA A 247 11.65 -7.20 -16.94
CA ALA A 247 12.62 -6.99 -15.87
C ALA A 247 14.06 -7.05 -16.39
N ASP A 248 14.42 -8.10 -17.13
CA ASP A 248 15.80 -8.29 -17.62
C ASP A 248 16.21 -7.14 -18.57
N GLU A 249 15.29 -6.69 -19.42
CA GLU A 249 15.49 -5.55 -20.31
C GLU A 249 15.60 -4.21 -19.56
N CYS A 250 14.83 -4.02 -18.49
CA CYS A 250 15.01 -2.87 -17.59
C CYS A 250 16.40 -2.87 -16.94
N GLY A 251 16.87 -4.04 -16.50
CA GLY A 251 18.22 -4.23 -16.01
C GLY A 251 19.29 -3.85 -17.03
N ALA A 252 19.17 -4.34 -18.26
CA ALA A 252 20.08 -4.01 -19.35
C ALA A 252 20.10 -2.50 -19.69
N ALA A 253 18.97 -1.81 -19.51
CA ALA A 253 18.84 -0.37 -19.73
C ALA A 253 19.27 0.49 -18.53
N GLY A 254 19.61 -0.11 -17.38
CA GLY A 254 19.95 0.61 -16.14
C GLY A 254 18.74 1.24 -15.45
N ILE A 255 17.55 0.69 -15.66
CA ILE A 255 16.29 1.19 -15.09
C ILE A 255 15.97 0.37 -13.83
N PRO A 256 15.91 1.00 -12.65
CA PRO A 256 15.57 0.30 -11.42
C PRO A 256 14.10 -0.10 -11.41
N THR A 257 13.83 -1.21 -10.74
CA THR A 257 12.48 -1.77 -10.64
C THR A 257 12.16 -2.22 -9.22
N THR A 258 10.89 -2.13 -8.85
CA THR A 258 10.31 -2.84 -7.70
C THR A 258 9.16 -3.69 -8.19
N LEU A 259 9.14 -4.93 -7.72
CA LEU A 259 8.11 -5.90 -8.08
C LEU A 259 6.85 -5.65 -7.26
N ALA A 260 5.69 -5.73 -7.90
CA ALA A 260 4.38 -5.61 -7.27
C ALA A 260 3.62 -6.93 -7.43
N MET A 261 3.58 -7.72 -6.34
CA MET A 261 2.96 -9.04 -6.30
C MET A 261 1.61 -8.99 -5.61
N THR A 262 0.54 -9.29 -6.37
CA THR A 262 -0.76 -9.53 -5.77
C THR A 262 -0.77 -10.94 -5.15
N VAL A 263 -0.92 -11.04 -3.83
CA VAL A 263 -0.87 -12.31 -3.10
C VAL A 263 -2.28 -12.88 -2.93
N THR A 264 -2.43 -14.12 -3.36
CA THR A 264 -3.65 -14.94 -3.35
C THR A 264 -3.33 -16.28 -2.69
N PRO A 265 -4.32 -17.11 -2.33
CA PRO A 265 -4.04 -18.43 -1.78
C PRO A 265 -3.22 -19.31 -2.72
N GLU A 266 -3.38 -19.10 -4.03
CA GLU A 266 -2.73 -19.90 -5.07
C GLU A 266 -1.23 -19.60 -5.20
N ASN A 267 -0.81 -18.35 -4.98
CA ASN A 267 0.61 -17.95 -5.07
C ASN A 267 1.27 -17.64 -3.72
N LEU A 268 0.52 -17.65 -2.61
CA LEU A 268 1.09 -17.56 -1.26
C LEU A 268 2.18 -18.62 -1.00
N PRO A 269 2.07 -19.88 -1.46
CA PRO A 269 3.14 -20.88 -1.36
C PRO A 269 4.43 -20.55 -2.15
N HIS A 270 4.47 -19.44 -2.88
CA HIS A 270 5.59 -19.04 -3.75
C HIS A 270 6.18 -17.65 -3.40
N VAL A 271 5.75 -17.02 -2.31
CA VAL A 271 6.27 -15.69 -1.92
C VAL A 271 7.78 -15.69 -1.63
N GLY A 272 8.34 -16.79 -1.11
CA GLY A 272 9.78 -16.93 -0.91
C GLY A 272 10.55 -17.10 -2.23
N GLU A 273 9.99 -17.82 -3.19
CA GLU A 273 10.53 -17.96 -4.55
C GLU A 273 10.52 -16.60 -5.27
N ALA A 274 9.42 -15.85 -5.15
CA ALA A 274 9.30 -14.49 -5.67
C ALA A 274 10.32 -13.52 -5.05
N LEU A 275 10.55 -13.61 -3.72
CA LEU A 275 11.60 -12.85 -3.03
C LEU A 275 12.98 -13.17 -3.61
N GLN A 276 13.33 -14.45 -3.74
CA GLN A 276 14.62 -14.88 -4.30
C GLN A 276 14.79 -14.46 -5.75
N TRP A 277 13.73 -14.51 -6.55
CA TRP A 277 13.75 -14.13 -7.97
C TRP A 277 14.13 -12.65 -8.16
N GLY A 278 13.56 -11.75 -7.37
CA GLY A 278 13.94 -10.33 -7.39
C GLY A 278 15.31 -10.09 -6.77
N LEU A 279 15.61 -10.79 -5.67
CA LEU A 279 16.92 -10.74 -5.02
C LEU A 279 18.04 -11.35 -5.88
N ALA A 280 17.78 -12.06 -6.97
CA ALA A 280 18.82 -12.47 -7.90
C ALA A 280 19.26 -11.33 -8.85
N ARG A 281 18.48 -10.25 -8.95
CA ARG A 281 18.64 -9.18 -9.95
C ARG A 281 19.07 -7.87 -9.29
N PRO A 282 20.29 -7.34 -9.53
CA PRO A 282 20.77 -6.13 -8.85
C PRO A 282 19.91 -4.88 -9.07
N HIS A 283 19.33 -4.72 -10.26
CA HIS A 283 18.47 -3.59 -10.60
C HIS A 283 17.05 -3.69 -9.99
N VAL A 284 16.68 -4.86 -9.44
CA VAL A 284 15.44 -5.01 -8.67
C VAL A 284 15.74 -4.61 -7.23
N ARG A 285 15.17 -3.48 -6.81
CA ARG A 285 15.40 -2.86 -5.50
C ARG A 285 14.48 -3.37 -4.42
N GLY A 286 13.45 -4.12 -4.79
CA GLY A 286 12.56 -4.74 -3.82
C GLY A 286 11.36 -5.42 -4.41
N ILE A 287 10.54 -5.95 -3.51
CA ILE A 287 9.24 -6.55 -3.80
C ILE A 287 8.21 -6.03 -2.80
N THR A 288 7.05 -5.65 -3.33
CA THR A 288 5.86 -5.35 -2.56
C THR A 288 4.85 -6.47 -2.71
N PHE A 289 4.53 -7.13 -1.61
CA PHE A 289 3.44 -8.08 -1.49
C PHE A 289 2.14 -7.35 -1.13
N GLN A 290 1.13 -7.53 -1.95
CA GLN A 290 -0.18 -6.89 -1.81
C GLN A 290 -1.22 -7.99 -1.69
N PRO A 291 -1.63 -8.38 -0.48
CA PRO A 291 -2.75 -9.29 -0.30
C PRO A 291 -3.96 -8.86 -1.11
N VAL A 292 -4.58 -9.83 -1.79
CA VAL A 292 -5.73 -9.57 -2.67
C VAL A 292 -6.89 -8.96 -1.88
N PHE A 293 -7.51 -7.95 -2.47
CA PHE A 293 -8.73 -7.31 -1.98
C PHE A 293 -9.75 -7.27 -3.13
N THR A 294 -11.04 -7.13 -2.82
CA THR A 294 -12.11 -7.42 -3.78
C THR A 294 -12.74 -6.18 -4.43
N SER A 295 -12.07 -5.03 -4.44
CA SER A 295 -12.58 -3.84 -5.15
C SER A 295 -12.37 -3.96 -6.67
N GLY A 296 -13.21 -3.28 -7.45
CA GLY A 296 -13.15 -3.23 -8.91
C GLY A 296 -13.77 -4.44 -9.60
N ARG A 297 -13.09 -4.99 -10.61
CA ARG A 297 -13.57 -6.18 -11.35
C ARG A 297 -13.40 -7.43 -10.49
N VAL A 298 -14.26 -7.66 -9.52
CA VAL A 298 -14.30 -8.96 -8.83
C VAL A 298 -15.78 -9.32 -8.69
N PRO A 299 -16.20 -10.55 -9.08
CA PRO A 299 -17.55 -11.03 -8.75
C PRO A 299 -17.74 -10.93 -7.23
N GLU A 300 -18.98 -10.72 -6.75
CA GLU A 300 -19.30 -10.77 -5.31
C GLU A 300 -18.70 -12.05 -4.69
N ARG A 301 -17.54 -11.90 -4.05
CA ARG A 301 -16.83 -12.96 -3.33
C ARG A 301 -16.56 -12.45 -1.93
N GLU A 302 -16.67 -13.37 -0.99
CA GLU A 302 -16.21 -13.14 0.37
C GLU A 302 -14.71 -12.82 0.35
N ALA A 303 -14.26 -11.91 1.23
CA ALA A 303 -12.86 -11.58 1.33
C ALA A 303 -12.04 -12.84 1.60
N VAL A 304 -10.97 -13.00 0.84
CA VAL A 304 -10.01 -14.07 1.09
C VAL A 304 -9.14 -13.62 2.27
N PRO A 305 -9.07 -14.39 3.37
CA PRO A 305 -8.41 -13.95 4.59
C PRO A 305 -6.89 -14.11 4.47
N ILE A 306 -6.26 -13.26 3.65
CA ILE A 306 -4.81 -13.13 3.58
C ILE A 306 -4.46 -11.73 4.07
N GLY A 307 -3.70 -11.69 5.16
CA GLY A 307 -3.17 -10.46 5.75
C GLY A 307 -1.66 -10.44 5.78
N VAL A 308 -1.13 -9.50 6.55
CA VAL A 308 0.33 -9.35 6.77
C VAL A 308 0.92 -10.62 7.39
N ALA A 309 0.26 -11.19 8.40
CA ALA A 309 0.72 -12.37 9.11
C ALA A 309 0.93 -13.56 8.17
N ASP A 310 0.01 -13.80 7.24
CA ASP A 310 0.10 -14.91 6.29
C ASP A 310 1.28 -14.75 5.34
N VAL A 311 1.52 -13.54 4.84
CA VAL A 311 2.65 -13.23 3.96
C VAL A 311 3.98 -13.37 4.73
N VAL A 312 4.07 -12.82 5.94
CA VAL A 312 5.28 -12.94 6.78
C VAL A 312 5.56 -14.41 7.10
N ALA A 313 4.56 -15.18 7.54
CA ALA A 313 4.70 -16.60 7.82
C ALA A 313 5.13 -17.38 6.57
N GLY A 314 4.54 -17.08 5.40
CA GLY A 314 4.91 -17.66 4.12
C GLY A 314 6.37 -17.37 3.74
N LEU A 315 6.82 -16.12 3.90
CA LEU A 315 8.19 -15.71 3.63
C LEU A 315 9.20 -16.41 4.55
N VAL A 316 8.92 -16.45 5.86
CA VAL A 316 9.78 -17.12 6.84
C VAL A 316 9.85 -18.62 6.60
N ALA A 317 8.73 -19.27 6.26
CA ALA A 317 8.71 -20.70 5.98
C ALA A 317 9.46 -21.06 4.69
N GLN A 318 9.36 -20.23 3.65
CA GLN A 318 9.92 -20.51 2.32
C GLN A 318 11.35 -19.99 2.14
N ALA A 319 11.77 -19.00 2.94
CA ALA A 319 13.10 -18.39 2.87
C ALA A 319 13.72 -18.14 4.27
N PRO A 320 13.80 -19.16 5.16
CA PRO A 320 14.26 -18.99 6.54
C PRO A 320 15.72 -18.51 6.66
N GLY A 321 16.55 -18.80 5.65
CA GLY A 321 17.92 -18.27 5.59
C GLY A 321 18.00 -16.77 5.30
N LEU A 322 16.99 -16.22 4.61
CA LEU A 322 16.96 -14.82 4.20
C LEU A 322 16.24 -13.93 5.21
N VAL A 323 15.09 -14.38 5.71
CA VAL A 323 14.20 -13.57 6.55
C VAL A 323 13.70 -14.32 7.78
N ALA A 324 13.49 -13.58 8.86
CA ALA A 324 12.81 -13.99 10.08
C ALA A 324 11.63 -13.05 10.38
N ALA A 325 10.69 -13.48 11.24
CA ALA A 325 9.52 -12.65 11.59
C ALA A 325 9.93 -11.30 12.23
N ALA A 326 11.02 -11.28 12.99
CA ALA A 326 11.57 -10.07 13.60
C ALA A 326 12.14 -9.05 12.59
N ASP A 327 12.29 -9.44 11.32
CA ASP A 327 12.80 -8.56 10.25
C ASP A 327 11.71 -7.64 9.71
N PHE A 328 10.46 -7.85 10.14
CA PHE A 328 9.29 -7.11 9.67
C PHE A 328 8.75 -6.20 10.77
N THR A 329 8.62 -4.91 10.46
CA THR A 329 8.08 -3.89 11.36
C THR A 329 6.97 -3.09 10.71
N PRO A 330 5.90 -2.70 11.44
CA PRO A 330 4.98 -1.67 11.00
C PRO A 330 5.70 -0.36 10.70
N LEU A 331 5.24 0.38 9.69
CA LEU A 331 5.71 1.74 9.43
C LEU A 331 4.97 2.77 10.30
N PRO A 332 5.63 3.83 10.80
CA PRO A 332 5.04 4.81 11.71
C PRO A 332 4.17 5.88 11.02
N CYS A 333 4.24 6.01 9.70
CA CYS A 333 3.64 7.14 8.98
C CYS A 333 2.11 7.09 8.79
N GLY A 334 1.46 6.01 9.22
CA GLY A 334 0.01 5.84 9.13
C GLY A 334 -0.49 4.78 10.11
N ASP A 335 -1.68 4.22 9.88
CA ASP A 335 -2.14 3.11 10.73
C ASP A 335 -1.16 1.91 10.65
N PRO A 336 -0.75 1.35 11.78
CA PRO A 336 0.31 0.33 11.81
C PRO A 336 -0.11 -1.02 11.19
N ASN A 337 -1.42 -1.25 10.96
CA ASN A 337 -1.89 -2.41 10.21
C ASN A 337 -1.91 -2.17 8.68
N CYS A 338 -1.54 -0.98 8.21
CA CYS A 338 -1.60 -0.63 6.80
C CYS A 338 -0.31 -0.92 6.04
N HIS A 339 0.84 -0.98 6.69
CA HIS A 339 2.13 -1.13 6.02
C HIS A 339 3.12 -1.85 6.94
N THR A 340 3.73 -2.90 6.42
CA THR A 340 4.82 -3.62 7.10
C THR A 340 6.02 -3.68 6.18
N ILE A 341 7.20 -3.39 6.70
CA ILE A 341 8.44 -3.32 5.94
C ILE A 341 9.51 -4.23 6.53
N GLY A 342 10.34 -4.79 5.67
CA GLY A 342 11.58 -5.46 6.03
C GLY A 342 12.68 -5.11 5.02
N TYR A 343 13.94 -5.25 5.43
CA TYR A 343 15.10 -4.94 4.60
C TYR A 343 16.09 -6.09 4.59
N LEU A 344 16.55 -6.43 3.39
CA LEU A 344 17.73 -7.25 3.17
C LEU A 344 18.85 -6.36 2.63
N LEU A 345 20.10 -6.69 2.98
CA LEU A 345 21.30 -6.07 2.42
C LEU A 345 22.04 -7.11 1.59
N ARG A 346 22.29 -6.82 0.32
CA ARG A 346 23.18 -7.60 -0.54
C ARG A 346 24.62 -7.35 -0.09
N THR A 347 25.29 -8.41 0.32
CA THR A 347 26.73 -8.40 0.67
C THR A 347 27.49 -9.37 -0.24
N ASP A 348 28.82 -9.28 -0.23
CA ASP A 348 29.67 -10.16 -1.02
C ASP A 348 29.57 -11.63 -0.55
N ASP A 349 29.22 -11.85 0.72
CA ASP A 349 28.98 -13.17 1.33
C ASP A 349 27.51 -13.64 1.20
N GLY A 350 26.68 -12.87 0.50
CA GLY A 350 25.26 -13.14 0.30
C GLY A 350 24.33 -12.14 1.01
N PRO A 351 23.02 -12.22 0.75
CA PRO A 351 22.04 -11.32 1.35
C PRO A 351 21.86 -11.59 2.85
N VAL A 352 21.82 -10.52 3.65
CA VAL A 352 21.62 -10.57 5.10
C VAL A 352 20.47 -9.67 5.51
N GLY A 353 19.59 -10.14 6.40
CA GLY A 353 18.52 -9.30 6.99
C GLY A 353 19.10 -8.18 7.85
N LEU A 354 18.59 -6.97 7.68
CA LEU A 354 19.10 -5.77 8.37
C LEU A 354 19.04 -5.89 9.91
N SER A 355 17.99 -6.52 10.42
CA SER A 355 17.78 -6.88 11.84
C SER A 355 18.90 -7.72 12.47
N ARG A 356 19.71 -8.40 11.66
CA ARG A 356 20.86 -9.22 12.12
C ARG A 356 22.14 -8.40 12.23
N LEU A 357 22.18 -7.24 11.58
CA LEU A 357 23.32 -6.34 11.52
C LEU A 357 23.15 -5.12 12.44
N VAL A 358 21.89 -4.74 12.68
CA VAL A 358 21.51 -3.63 13.55
C VAL A 358 20.44 -4.15 14.49
N ASP A 359 20.56 -3.84 15.79
CA ASP A 359 19.49 -4.09 16.74
C ASP A 359 18.32 -3.13 16.44
N VAL A 360 17.40 -3.58 15.58
CA VAL A 360 16.20 -2.81 15.23
C VAL A 360 15.35 -2.59 16.48
N ALA A 361 15.42 -3.44 17.51
CA ALA A 361 14.71 -3.25 18.77
C ALA A 361 15.27 -2.08 19.59
N ALA A 362 16.57 -1.79 19.49
CA ALA A 362 17.18 -0.57 20.07
C ALA A 362 16.68 0.73 19.38
N PHE A 363 16.15 0.63 18.15
CA PHE A 363 15.43 1.72 17.48
C PHE A 363 13.91 1.66 17.69
N GLN A 364 13.38 0.52 18.18
CA GLN A 364 11.97 0.37 18.54
C GLN A 364 11.62 1.10 19.83
N ASP A 365 12.54 1.34 20.77
CA ASP A 365 12.24 2.16 21.97
C ASP A 365 11.83 3.61 21.59
N PHE A 366 12.37 4.13 20.47
CA PHE A 366 11.98 5.43 19.93
C PHE A 366 10.61 5.41 19.22
N LEU A 367 10.24 4.28 18.63
CA LEU A 367 8.91 4.05 18.04
C LEU A 367 7.87 3.69 19.11
N ALA A 368 8.28 3.04 20.20
CA ALA A 368 7.42 2.50 21.26
C ALA A 368 6.79 3.59 22.13
N ASP A 369 7.52 4.68 22.40
CA ASP A 369 7.04 5.77 23.26
C ASP A 369 5.94 6.65 22.62
N ARG A 370 5.59 6.40 21.35
CA ARG A 370 4.66 7.24 20.56
C ARG A 370 3.55 6.44 19.85
N LEU A 371 3.35 5.16 20.20
CA LEU A 371 2.39 4.26 19.55
C LEU A 371 0.90 4.58 19.81
N ASP A 372 0.60 5.60 20.62
CA ASP A 372 -0.75 6.16 20.74
C ASP A 372 -0.86 7.45 19.91
N TYR A 373 -0.75 7.32 18.59
CA TYR A 373 -0.83 8.48 17.69
C TYR A 373 -2.23 9.09 17.72
N ARG A 374 -2.33 10.28 18.33
CA ARG A 374 -3.46 11.18 18.10
C ARG A 374 -3.37 11.73 16.68
N ILE A 375 -4.49 12.11 16.09
CA ILE A 375 -4.53 12.71 14.73
C ILE A 375 -3.55 13.90 14.66
N GLU A 376 -3.40 14.66 15.75
CA GLU A 376 -2.48 15.78 15.85
C GLU A 376 -0.98 15.41 15.75
N ASP A 377 -0.59 14.18 16.12
CA ASP A 377 0.78 13.68 16.02
C ASP A 377 1.12 13.23 14.59
N LEU A 378 0.13 12.71 13.85
CA LEU A 378 0.29 12.33 12.43
C LEU A 378 0.42 13.53 11.51
N LEU A 379 -0.10 14.71 11.90
CA LEU A 379 0.12 15.97 11.19
C LEU A 379 1.59 16.44 11.22
N ARG A 380 2.42 15.85 12.08
CA ARG A 380 3.83 16.23 12.30
C ARG A 380 4.82 15.16 11.84
N CYS A 381 4.35 13.97 11.45
CA CYS A 381 5.21 12.86 11.09
C CYS A 381 5.66 13.01 9.63
N GLY A 382 6.91 13.42 9.44
CA GLY A 382 7.63 13.32 8.18
C GLY A 382 8.82 12.38 8.37
N CYS A 383 9.17 11.62 7.33
CA CYS A 383 10.36 10.77 7.29
C CYS A 383 11.69 11.55 7.46
N GLU A 384 11.63 12.87 7.64
CA GLU A 384 12.75 13.80 7.70
C GLU A 384 13.28 14.07 9.12
N THR A 385 12.58 13.65 10.17
CA THR A 385 12.94 14.02 11.56
C THR A 385 13.48 12.89 12.43
N GLU A 386 13.73 11.69 11.87
CA GLU A 386 14.09 10.51 12.68
C GLU A 386 15.41 9.85 12.25
N PRO A 387 16.28 9.45 13.21
CA PRO A 387 17.54 8.73 12.92
C PRO A 387 17.36 7.42 12.13
N LEU A 388 16.22 6.74 12.30
CA LEU A 388 15.85 5.58 11.49
C LEU A 388 15.53 5.98 10.04
N GLY A 389 14.86 7.12 9.85
CA GLY A 389 14.63 7.73 8.54
C GLY A 389 15.95 8.11 7.85
N GLU A 390 16.91 8.67 8.58
CA GLU A 390 18.24 8.98 8.06
C GLU A 390 19.05 7.71 7.72
N LEU A 391 18.99 6.66 8.56
CA LEU A 391 19.64 5.38 8.30
C LEU A 391 19.01 4.70 7.08
N ILE A 392 17.68 4.63 7.01
CA ILE A 392 16.95 4.10 5.84
C ILE A 392 17.31 4.91 4.59
N LYS A 393 17.30 6.25 4.66
CA LYS A 393 17.71 7.12 3.55
C LYS A 393 19.17 6.89 3.14
N SER A 394 20.08 6.66 4.09
CA SER A 394 21.48 6.35 3.81
C SER A 394 21.67 4.98 3.15
N LEU A 395 20.86 3.99 3.53
CA LEU A 395 20.82 2.69 2.89
C LEU A 395 20.23 2.82 1.48
N GLU A 396 19.12 3.55 1.32
CA GLU A 396 18.46 3.84 0.03
C GLU A 396 19.35 4.64 -0.95
N LEU A 397 20.37 5.35 -0.46
CA LEU A 397 21.37 6.06 -1.27
C LEU A 397 22.49 5.16 -1.80
N GLY A 398 22.62 3.91 -1.34
CA GLY A 398 23.47 2.90 -1.96
C GLY A 398 22.75 2.27 -3.16
N PRO A 399 23.21 2.45 -4.41
CA PRO A 399 22.35 2.27 -5.59
C PRO A 399 21.78 0.85 -5.79
N ASP A 400 22.44 -0.18 -5.22
CA ASP A 400 22.18 -1.58 -5.55
C ASP A 400 22.16 -2.55 -4.35
N ARG A 401 22.49 -2.10 -3.13
CA ARG A 401 22.71 -3.00 -1.97
C ARG A 401 21.46 -3.28 -1.13
N PRO A 402 20.59 -2.33 -0.81
CA PRO A 402 19.37 -2.63 -0.09
C PRO A 402 18.35 -3.31 -1.01
N TYR A 403 17.62 -4.25 -0.44
CA TYR A 403 16.47 -4.86 -1.05
C TYR A 403 15.27 -4.75 -0.11
N ARG A 404 14.29 -3.94 -0.49
CA ARG A 404 13.09 -3.67 0.32
C ARG A 404 12.06 -4.77 0.15
N ILE A 405 11.52 -5.26 1.26
CA ILE A 405 10.35 -6.12 1.31
C ILE A 405 9.22 -5.32 1.91
N PHE A 406 8.14 -5.12 1.16
CA PHE A 406 7.01 -4.33 1.60
C PHE A 406 5.74 -5.18 1.59
N ILE A 407 4.90 -5.05 2.60
CA ILE A 407 3.61 -5.73 2.67
C ILE A 407 2.53 -4.66 2.86
N LYS A 408 1.64 -4.55 1.87
CA LYS A 408 0.59 -3.52 1.82
C LYS A 408 -0.80 -4.18 1.73
N PRO A 409 -1.46 -4.45 2.87
CA PRO A 409 -2.86 -4.88 2.87
C PRO A 409 -3.79 -3.71 2.57
N PHE A 410 -4.36 -3.69 1.36
CA PHE A 410 -5.44 -2.75 1.03
C PHE A 410 -6.78 -3.22 1.61
N MET A 411 -7.71 -2.28 1.78
CA MET A 411 -9.04 -2.56 2.28
C MET A 411 -10.08 -2.46 1.16
N ASP A 412 -11.06 -3.34 1.23
CA ASP A 412 -12.27 -3.37 0.41
C ASP A 412 -13.52 -3.23 1.28
N ALA A 413 -14.69 -3.41 0.67
CA ALA A 413 -15.95 -3.33 1.39
C ALA A 413 -16.06 -4.32 2.56
N TRP A 414 -15.33 -5.45 2.56
CA TRP A 414 -15.38 -6.47 3.61
C TRP A 414 -14.49 -6.12 4.80
N THR A 415 -13.33 -5.54 4.54
CA THR A 415 -12.29 -5.25 5.55
C THR A 415 -12.18 -3.77 5.92
N PHE A 416 -13.03 -2.92 5.33
CA PHE A 416 -13.03 -1.46 5.56
C PHE A 416 -13.14 -1.10 7.04
N ASP A 417 -12.14 -0.39 7.53
CA ASP A 417 -12.01 0.12 8.90
C ASP A 417 -11.77 1.63 8.81
N GLN A 418 -12.75 2.43 9.25
CA GLN A 418 -12.68 3.89 9.13
C GLN A 418 -11.50 4.47 9.91
N ASP A 419 -11.13 3.88 11.06
CA ASP A 419 -10.02 4.39 11.87
C ASP A 419 -8.68 4.26 11.12
N ARG A 420 -8.53 3.21 10.29
CA ARG A 420 -7.36 3.01 9.43
C ARG A 420 -7.34 4.01 8.27
N ILE A 421 -8.52 4.34 7.74
CA ILE A 421 -8.67 5.34 6.66
C ILE A 421 -8.31 6.73 7.17
N ASP A 422 -8.73 7.08 8.38
CA ASP A 422 -8.49 8.40 8.98
C ASP A 422 -7.02 8.63 9.37
N ARG A 423 -6.18 7.61 9.24
CA ARG A 423 -4.73 7.62 9.46
C ARG A 423 -3.95 7.22 8.20
N CYS A 424 -4.57 7.32 7.03
CA CYS A 424 -3.93 6.92 5.77
C CYS A 424 -2.85 7.92 5.35
N CYS A 425 -1.73 7.41 4.84
CA CYS A 425 -0.65 8.20 4.24
C CYS A 425 -0.41 7.87 2.76
N THR A 426 -1.25 7.02 2.17
CA THR A 426 -1.24 6.66 0.74
C THR A 426 -2.49 7.25 0.08
N HIS A 427 -2.30 8.39 -0.55
CA HIS A 427 -3.39 9.18 -1.14
C HIS A 427 -3.43 9.07 -2.65
N VAL A 428 -4.62 9.31 -3.20
CA VAL A 428 -4.88 9.49 -4.63
C VAL A 428 -5.24 10.95 -4.88
N ILE A 429 -4.59 11.58 -5.86
CA ILE A 429 -4.95 12.90 -6.37
C ILE A 429 -6.16 12.72 -7.27
N ARG A 430 -7.32 13.18 -6.79
CA ARG A 430 -8.61 13.03 -7.48
C ARG A 430 -8.71 13.91 -8.73
N PRO A 431 -9.73 13.70 -9.59
CA PRO A 431 -10.00 14.56 -10.74
C PRO A 431 -10.19 16.06 -10.41
N ASP A 432 -10.69 16.36 -9.21
CA ASP A 432 -10.87 17.74 -8.72
C ASP A 432 -9.64 18.30 -8.00
N GLY A 433 -8.53 17.57 -7.99
CA GLY A 433 -7.26 17.99 -7.39
C GLY A 433 -7.16 17.83 -5.87
N GLN A 434 -8.20 17.33 -5.19
CA GLN A 434 -8.11 17.00 -3.76
C GLN A 434 -7.53 15.60 -3.54
N LEU A 435 -7.09 15.33 -2.31
CA LEU A 435 -6.59 14.01 -1.90
C LEU A 435 -7.70 13.09 -1.37
N ASP A 436 -7.60 11.79 -1.65
CA ASP A 436 -8.42 10.75 -1.04
C ASP A 436 -7.56 9.54 -0.64
N SER A 437 -7.97 8.75 0.35
CA SER A 437 -7.29 7.48 0.66
C SER A 437 -7.46 6.52 -0.52
N PHE A 438 -6.39 5.81 -0.89
CA PHE A 438 -6.42 4.78 -1.93
C PHE A 438 -7.59 3.81 -1.77
N CYS A 439 -7.76 3.25 -0.56
CA CYS A 439 -8.79 2.23 -0.33
C CYS A 439 -10.20 2.82 -0.48
N ARG A 440 -10.43 4.05 0.00
CA ARG A 440 -11.72 4.73 -0.11
C ARG A 440 -12.04 5.11 -1.56
N TYR A 441 -11.06 5.62 -2.29
CA TYR A 441 -11.18 6.01 -3.69
C TYR A 441 -11.59 4.82 -4.58
N TYR A 442 -10.85 3.71 -4.52
CA TYR A 442 -11.13 2.55 -5.37
C TYR A 442 -12.33 1.72 -4.91
N LEU A 443 -12.71 1.78 -3.62
CA LEU A 443 -13.96 1.19 -3.16
C LEU A 443 -15.18 1.75 -3.92
N HIS A 444 -15.13 3.02 -4.30
CA HIS A 444 -16.23 3.68 -4.99
C HIS A 444 -16.18 3.58 -6.52
N GLY A 445 -15.15 2.94 -7.09
CA GLY A 445 -14.99 2.79 -8.54
C GLY A 445 -13.95 3.72 -9.17
N GLY A 446 -13.11 4.38 -8.37
CA GLY A 446 -12.01 5.22 -8.87
C GLY A 446 -12.51 6.44 -9.65
N ALA A 447 -11.76 6.89 -10.66
CA ALA A 447 -12.02 8.14 -11.37
C ALA A 447 -13.46 8.27 -11.88
N ALA A 448 -14.01 7.20 -12.46
CA ALA A 448 -15.36 7.17 -13.01
C ALA A 448 -16.45 7.56 -11.98
N ALA A 449 -16.24 7.21 -10.71
CA ALA A 449 -17.20 7.53 -9.65
C ALA A 449 -17.17 9.00 -9.22
N TYR A 450 -16.04 9.67 -9.44
CA TYR A 450 -15.82 11.07 -9.10
C TYR A 450 -15.98 12.01 -10.31
N SER A 451 -15.99 11.49 -11.55
CA SER A 451 -16.23 12.26 -12.78
C SER A 451 -17.72 12.46 -13.10
N ASP A 452 -18.56 11.44 -12.86
CA ASP A 452 -19.97 11.44 -13.28
C ASP A 452 -20.94 11.99 -12.22
N ARG A 453 -20.47 12.20 -10.99
CA ARG A 453 -21.31 12.73 -9.90
C ARG A 453 -20.91 14.17 -9.64
N GLY A 454 -21.67 15.10 -10.21
CA GLY A 454 -21.76 16.45 -9.66
C GLY A 454 -21.96 16.33 -8.15
N THR A 455 -20.93 16.75 -7.39
CA THR A 455 -20.91 16.96 -5.94
C THR A 455 -22.01 16.21 -5.16
N VAL A 456 -21.88 14.88 -5.04
CA VAL A 456 -22.49 14.23 -3.87
C VAL A 456 -21.54 14.53 -2.72
N PRO A 457 -21.92 15.35 -1.72
CA PRO A 457 -21.07 15.55 -0.58
C PRO A 457 -20.94 14.20 0.12
N LEU A 458 -19.75 13.63 0.11
CA LEU A 458 -19.38 12.58 1.05
C LEU A 458 -19.40 13.24 2.43
N THR A 459 -20.56 13.23 3.07
CA THR A 459 -20.67 13.61 4.48
C THR A 459 -19.76 12.67 5.25
N VAL A 460 -18.67 13.23 5.79
CA VAL A 460 -17.92 12.65 6.91
C VAL A 460 -18.95 12.38 8.00
N SER A 461 -19.37 11.11 8.14
CA SER A 461 -20.32 10.70 9.17
C SER A 461 -19.61 10.76 10.52
N ARG A 462 -20.26 11.44 11.46
CA ARG A 462 -19.84 11.69 12.84
C ARG A 462 -19.50 10.42 13.62
#